data_AF-A0A2X3E750-F1
#
_entry.id   AF-A0A2X3E750-F1
#
_cell.length_a   1.000
_cell.length_b   1.000
_cell.length_c   1.000
_cell.angle_alpha   90.00
_cell.angle_beta   90.00
_cell.angle_gamma   90.00
#
_symmetry.space_group_name_H-M   'P 1'
#
loop_
_entity.id
_entity.type
_entity.pdbx_description
1 polymer ?
#
loop_
_entity_poly.entity_id
_entity_poly.type
_entity_poly.pdbx_seq_one_letter_code
_entity_poly.pdbx_strand_id
1 'polypeptide(L)'
;MSTIIMDICSYTRLGLTGYLASRGVKKRDIDNVDSVDGLAEICSARQPSVVFINEDCFIHDVQSSLHIKQIINQHPRTLFIVFMAIANIHFDEYLMVRSNLLISSKSIKPETLDIILGNYLKKETADVKQTSVSTLSLSRTESSMLKMWMSGQGTIQISDQMNIKAKTVSSHKGNIKRKIKTHNKQVIYHVVRLAENVTSGIFVNMR
;
A
#
# COMPACT_ATOMS: atom_id res chain seq x y z
N MET A 1 -2.15 -20.39 -7.99
CA MET A 1 -2.33 -18.97 -7.66
C MET A 1 -2.36 -18.21 -8.97
N SER A 2 -3.48 -17.56 -9.30
CA SER A 2 -3.53 -16.63 -10.44
C SER A 2 -3.05 -15.27 -9.95
N THR A 3 -2.19 -14.63 -10.73
CA THR A 3 -1.54 -13.37 -10.37
C THR A 3 -1.61 -12.40 -11.55
N ILE A 4 -1.88 -11.13 -11.26
CA ILE A 4 -1.83 -10.06 -12.27
C ILE A 4 -0.66 -9.13 -11.95
N ILE A 5 0.03 -8.66 -13.00
CA ILE A 5 1.06 -7.63 -12.91
C ILE A 5 0.64 -6.46 -13.82
N MET A 6 0.43 -5.30 -13.20
CA MET A 6 0.16 -4.02 -13.85
C MET A 6 1.33 -3.07 -13.62
N ASP A 7 2.28 -3.04 -14.56
CA ASP A 7 3.43 -2.14 -14.51
C ASP A 7 3.87 -1.80 -15.93
N ILE A 8 4.08 -0.52 -16.23
CA ILE A 8 4.62 -0.06 -17.52
C ILE A 8 6.08 -0.49 -17.72
N CYS A 9 6.84 -0.73 -16.65
CA CYS A 9 8.25 -1.10 -16.69
C CYS A 9 8.47 -2.58 -17.04
N SER A 10 9.01 -2.85 -18.23
CA SER A 10 9.34 -4.21 -18.69
C SER A 10 10.31 -4.95 -17.76
N TYR A 11 11.26 -4.26 -17.13
CA TYR A 11 12.19 -4.88 -16.18
C TYR A 11 11.50 -5.30 -14.89
N THR A 12 10.57 -4.50 -14.36
CA THR A 12 9.80 -4.86 -13.17
C THR A 12 8.89 -6.05 -13.48
N ARG A 13 8.20 -6.05 -14.62
CA ARG A 13 7.39 -7.20 -15.06
C ARG A 13 8.23 -8.47 -15.18
N LEU A 14 9.41 -8.39 -15.80
CA LEU A 14 10.33 -9.52 -15.93
C LEU A 14 10.82 -10.02 -14.57
N GLY A 15 11.22 -9.11 -13.67
CA GLY A 15 11.68 -9.45 -12.33
C GLY A 15 10.61 -10.13 -11.49
N LEU A 16 9.39 -9.59 -11.47
CA LEU A 16 8.25 -10.18 -10.76
C LEU A 16 7.85 -11.54 -11.37
N THR A 17 7.84 -11.66 -12.70
CA THR A 17 7.56 -12.93 -13.38
C THR A 17 8.60 -13.98 -13.00
N GLY A 18 9.90 -13.63 -13.01
CA GLY A 18 10.98 -14.51 -12.60
C GLY A 18 10.91 -14.92 -11.14
N TYR A 19 10.62 -13.96 -10.26
CA TYR A 19 10.37 -14.20 -8.83
C TYR A 19 9.23 -15.21 -8.64
N LEU A 20 8.06 -14.96 -9.23
CA LEU A 20 6.89 -15.84 -9.12
C LEU A 20 7.16 -17.24 -9.70
N ALA A 21 7.85 -17.32 -10.85
CA ALA A 21 8.22 -18.58 -11.47
C ALA A 21 9.17 -19.40 -10.57
N SER A 22 10.14 -18.76 -9.92
CA SER A 22 11.04 -19.42 -8.96
C SER A 22 10.32 -19.98 -7.72
N ARG A 23 9.10 -19.50 -7.44
CA ARG A 23 8.21 -19.98 -6.38
C ARG A 23 7.12 -20.92 -6.90
N GLY A 24 7.25 -21.41 -8.14
CA GLY A 24 6.38 -22.44 -8.73
C GLY A 24 5.11 -21.93 -9.39
N VAL A 25 4.92 -20.61 -9.52
CA VAL A 25 3.79 -20.05 -10.28
C VAL A 25 4.05 -20.26 -11.77
N LYS A 26 3.13 -20.92 -12.47
CA LYS A 26 3.28 -21.18 -13.91
C LYS A 26 3.05 -19.88 -14.68
N LYS A 27 3.82 -19.66 -15.75
CA LYS A 27 3.71 -18.44 -16.58
C LYS A 27 2.29 -18.18 -17.10
N ARG A 28 1.51 -19.23 -17.40
CA ARG A 28 0.10 -19.14 -17.84
C ARG A 28 -0.88 -18.64 -16.76
N ASP A 29 -0.44 -18.64 -15.50
CA ASP A 29 -1.19 -18.16 -14.35
C ASP A 29 -0.78 -16.71 -13.98
N ILE A 30 0.12 -16.08 -14.76
CA ILE A 30 0.59 -14.71 -14.59
C ILE A 30 0.09 -13.88 -15.78
N ASP A 31 -0.88 -13.01 -15.53
CA ASP A 31 -1.40 -12.07 -16.53
C ASP A 31 -0.66 -10.72 -16.40
N ASN A 32 -0.30 -10.13 -17.54
CA ASN A 32 0.26 -8.77 -17.57
C ASN A 32 -0.79 -7.85 -18.19
N VAL A 33 -1.07 -6.73 -17.54
CA VAL A 33 -2.02 -5.71 -18.01
C VAL A 33 -1.35 -4.34 -18.02
N ASP A 34 -1.81 -3.49 -18.91
CA ASP A 34 -1.30 -2.12 -19.12
C ASP A 34 -2.32 -1.04 -18.81
N SER A 35 -3.57 -1.41 -18.51
CA SER A 35 -4.68 -0.50 -18.24
C SER A 35 -5.49 -0.92 -17.01
N VAL A 36 -6.16 0.05 -16.39
CA VAL A 36 -7.08 -0.19 -15.26
C VAL A 36 -8.29 -1.02 -15.70
N ASP A 37 -8.79 -0.79 -16.92
CA ASP A 37 -9.93 -1.54 -17.47
C ASP A 37 -9.56 -3.01 -17.70
N GLY A 38 -8.39 -3.28 -18.30
CA GLY A 38 -7.87 -4.64 -18.43
C GLY A 38 -7.64 -5.32 -17.08
N LEU A 39 -7.21 -4.58 -16.06
CA LEU A 39 -7.14 -5.11 -14.69
C LEU A 39 -8.53 -5.53 -14.18
N ALA A 40 -9.55 -4.69 -14.36
CA ALA A 40 -10.91 -4.99 -13.92
C ALA A 40 -11.49 -6.24 -14.60
N GLU A 41 -11.29 -6.36 -15.91
CA GLU A 41 -11.74 -7.52 -16.70
C GLU A 41 -11.11 -8.82 -16.21
N ILE A 42 -9.78 -8.85 -16.06
CA ILE A 42 -9.08 -10.07 -15.62
C ILE A 42 -9.38 -10.38 -14.16
N CYS A 43 -9.49 -9.38 -13.28
CA CYS A 43 -9.91 -9.59 -11.89
C CYS A 43 -11.28 -10.27 -11.82
N SER A 44 -12.23 -9.84 -12.65
CA SER A 44 -13.58 -10.43 -12.73
C SER A 44 -13.55 -11.84 -13.29
N ALA A 45 -12.76 -12.08 -14.34
CA ALA A 45 -12.71 -13.36 -15.04
C ALA A 45 -11.94 -14.44 -14.27
N ARG A 46 -10.83 -14.07 -13.60
CA ARG A 46 -9.87 -15.04 -13.03
C ARG A 46 -9.83 -15.06 -11.51
N GLN A 47 -10.39 -14.06 -10.83
CA GLN A 47 -10.35 -13.92 -9.37
C GLN A 47 -8.93 -14.17 -8.80
N PRO A 48 -7.94 -13.34 -9.17
CA PRO A 48 -6.56 -13.56 -8.79
C PRO A 48 -6.39 -13.51 -7.27
N SER A 49 -5.44 -14.28 -6.76
CA SER A 49 -5.09 -14.22 -5.33
C SER A 49 -4.20 -13.01 -5.03
N VAL A 50 -3.41 -12.56 -6.01
CA VAL A 50 -2.44 -11.47 -5.87
C VAL A 50 -2.45 -10.58 -7.10
N VAL A 51 -2.38 -9.27 -6.90
CA VAL A 51 -2.23 -8.27 -7.96
C VAL A 51 -1.10 -7.33 -7.58
N PHE A 52 -0.10 -7.22 -8.45
CA PHE A 52 0.97 -6.21 -8.36
C PHE A 52 0.61 -5.02 -9.23
N ILE A 53 0.69 -3.81 -8.68
CA ILE A 53 0.36 -2.56 -9.39
C ILE A 53 1.48 -1.56 -9.16
N ASN A 54 2.03 -0.97 -10.22
CA ASN A 54 2.85 0.24 -10.10
C ASN A 54 1.94 1.47 -10.05
N GLU A 55 2.17 2.39 -9.11
CA GLU A 55 1.37 3.60 -9.00
C GLU A 55 1.37 4.46 -10.26
N ASP A 56 2.47 4.46 -11.04
CA ASP A 56 2.57 5.23 -12.29
C ASP A 56 1.44 4.90 -13.28
N CYS A 57 0.87 3.71 -13.17
CA CYS A 57 -0.21 3.26 -14.04
C CYS A 57 -1.56 3.94 -13.76
N PHE A 58 -1.73 4.65 -12.65
CA PHE A 58 -3.02 5.30 -12.31
C PHE A 58 -2.89 6.64 -11.57
N ILE A 59 -1.72 6.99 -11.02
CA ILE A 59 -1.56 8.14 -10.12
C ILE A 59 -1.82 9.49 -10.77
N HIS A 60 -1.66 9.58 -12.08
CA HIS A 60 -1.80 10.82 -12.85
C HIS A 60 -3.23 11.11 -13.32
N ASP A 61 -4.15 10.15 -13.16
CA ASP A 61 -5.54 10.29 -13.54
C ASP A 61 -6.47 9.97 -12.36
N VAL A 62 -7.33 10.93 -12.05
CA VAL A 62 -8.30 10.82 -10.96
C VAL A 62 -9.31 9.71 -11.24
N GLN A 63 -9.74 9.52 -12.50
CA GLN A 63 -10.69 8.46 -12.84
C GLN A 63 -10.06 7.08 -12.67
N SER A 64 -8.82 6.90 -13.14
CA SER A 64 -8.02 5.69 -12.93
C SER A 64 -7.84 5.39 -11.44
N SER A 65 -7.53 6.39 -10.62
CA SER A 65 -7.42 6.22 -9.16
C SER A 65 -8.74 5.78 -8.52
N LEU A 66 -9.86 6.41 -8.90
CA LEU A 66 -11.20 6.02 -8.43
C LEU A 66 -11.56 4.60 -8.87
N HIS A 67 -11.22 4.23 -10.10
CA HIS A 67 -11.51 2.91 -10.63
C HIS A 67 -10.67 1.82 -9.94
N ILE A 68 -9.35 2.05 -9.73
CA ILE A 68 -8.49 1.16 -8.93
C ILE A 68 -9.06 0.97 -7.52
N LYS A 69 -9.50 2.04 -6.88
CA LYS A 69 -10.15 1.97 -5.56
C LYS A 69 -11.41 1.12 -5.58
N GLN A 70 -12.23 1.19 -6.64
CA GLN A 70 -13.41 0.33 -6.78
C GLN A 70 -13.01 -1.14 -6.93
N ILE A 71 -12.04 -1.45 -7.79
CA ILE A 71 -11.52 -2.80 -8.00
C ILE A 71 -11.02 -3.40 -6.67
N ILE A 72 -10.20 -2.66 -5.92
CA ILE A 72 -9.66 -3.13 -4.62
C ILE A 72 -10.78 -3.49 -3.64
N ASN A 73 -11.86 -2.69 -3.60
CA ASN A 73 -12.99 -2.93 -2.71
C ASN A 73 -13.88 -4.10 -3.16
N GLN A 74 -14.00 -4.34 -4.46
CA GLN A 74 -14.79 -5.43 -5.04
C GLN A 74 -14.11 -6.80 -4.88
N HIS A 75 -12.80 -6.83 -4.64
CA HIS A 75 -12.01 -8.05 -4.51
C HIS A 75 -11.35 -8.19 -3.13
N PRO A 76 -12.12 -8.41 -2.04
CA PRO A 76 -11.58 -8.47 -0.68
C PRO A 76 -10.65 -9.67 -0.41
N ARG A 77 -10.72 -10.71 -1.26
CA ARG A 77 -9.87 -11.92 -1.21
C ARG A 77 -8.60 -11.83 -2.05
N THR A 78 -8.44 -10.76 -2.82
CA THR A 78 -7.25 -10.51 -3.62
C THR A 78 -6.30 -9.61 -2.85
N LEU A 79 -5.04 -10.02 -2.69
CA LEU A 79 -4.01 -9.15 -2.14
C LEU A 79 -3.52 -8.20 -3.22
N PHE A 80 -3.77 -6.91 -3.04
CA PHE A 80 -3.22 -5.85 -3.87
C PHE A 80 -1.91 -5.35 -3.26
N ILE A 81 -0.85 -5.35 -4.07
CA ILE A 81 0.47 -4.81 -3.72
C ILE A 81 0.75 -3.63 -4.66
N VAL A 82 0.68 -2.42 -4.12
CA VAL A 82 0.96 -1.19 -4.85
C VAL A 82 2.41 -0.78 -4.60
N PHE A 83 3.19 -0.73 -5.67
CA PHE A 83 4.55 -0.23 -5.67
C PHE A 83 4.57 1.28 -5.87
N MET A 84 5.26 1.97 -4.96
CA MET A 84 5.59 3.38 -5.09
C MET A 84 6.68 3.57 -6.16
N ALA A 85 6.55 4.63 -6.94
CA ALA A 85 7.42 5.07 -8.02
C ALA A 85 8.29 6.27 -7.60
N ILE A 86 8.62 6.40 -6.31
CA ILE A 86 9.59 7.39 -5.88
C ILE A 86 11.01 6.89 -6.17
N ALA A 87 11.65 7.48 -7.18
CA ALA A 87 13.08 7.33 -7.40
C ALA A 87 13.88 7.90 -6.21
N ASN A 88 14.99 7.23 -5.86
CA ASN A 88 15.97 7.68 -4.86
C ASN A 88 15.49 7.73 -3.39
N ILE A 89 14.43 7.01 -3.04
CA ILE A 89 14.11 6.79 -1.63
C ILE A 89 14.03 5.30 -1.32
N HIS A 90 15.03 4.81 -0.57
CA HIS A 90 15.02 3.47 0.00
C HIS A 90 13.93 3.37 1.07
N PHE A 91 12.82 2.74 0.70
CA PHE A 91 11.80 2.29 1.63
C PHE A 91 11.67 0.78 1.50
N ASP A 92 12.55 0.06 2.18
CA ASP A 92 12.62 -1.41 2.14
C ASP A 92 11.56 -2.08 3.03
N GLU A 93 10.65 -1.27 3.58
CA GLU A 93 9.53 -1.67 4.41
C GLU A 93 8.24 -1.77 3.59
N TYR A 94 7.20 -2.27 4.24
CA TYR A 94 5.85 -2.31 3.69
C TYR A 94 4.82 -1.87 4.73
N LEU A 95 3.69 -1.38 4.22
CA LEU A 95 2.55 -0.91 5.00
C LEU A 95 1.28 -1.56 4.48
N MET A 96 0.65 -2.34 5.36
CA MET A 96 -0.68 -2.86 5.11
C MET A 96 -1.68 -1.74 5.40
N VAL A 97 -2.27 -1.11 4.38
CA VAL A 97 -3.19 0.04 4.56
C VAL A 97 -4.66 -0.39 4.65
N ARG A 98 -4.99 -1.58 4.13
CA ARG A 98 -6.24 -2.33 4.37
C ARG A 98 -5.91 -3.81 4.50
N SER A 99 -6.86 -4.64 4.89
CA SER A 99 -6.64 -6.09 5.06
C SER A 99 -6.18 -6.82 3.77
N ASN A 100 -6.49 -6.25 2.61
CA ASN A 100 -6.16 -6.80 1.29
C ASN A 100 -5.32 -5.84 0.44
N LEU A 101 -4.74 -4.78 1.03
CA LEU A 101 -3.98 -3.77 0.30
C LEU A 101 -2.70 -3.39 1.05
N LEU A 102 -1.59 -3.59 0.36
CA LEU A 102 -0.24 -3.30 0.81
C LEU A 102 0.41 -2.24 -0.09
N ILE A 103 1.13 -1.32 0.53
CA ILE A 103 1.98 -0.34 -0.15
C ILE A 103 3.43 -0.62 0.22
N SER A 104 4.31 -0.69 -0.77
CA SER A 104 5.76 -0.80 -0.58
C SER A 104 6.50 -0.14 -1.75
N SER A 105 7.82 -0.07 -1.67
CA SER A 105 8.64 0.31 -2.82
C SER A 105 9.01 -0.92 -3.65
N LYS A 106 9.57 -0.70 -4.83
CA LYS A 106 10.13 -1.79 -5.66
C LYS A 106 11.40 -2.40 -5.06
N SER A 107 11.99 -1.83 -4.00
CA SER A 107 13.16 -2.38 -3.31
C SER A 107 12.82 -3.39 -2.21
N ILE A 108 11.54 -3.77 -2.07
CA ILE A 108 11.15 -4.84 -1.14
C ILE A 108 11.94 -6.11 -1.42
N LYS A 109 12.49 -6.69 -0.36
CA LYS A 109 13.32 -7.89 -0.46
C LYS A 109 12.46 -9.12 -0.82
N PRO A 110 12.92 -10.04 -1.69
CA PRO A 110 12.18 -11.25 -2.04
C PRO A 110 11.75 -12.06 -0.82
N GLU A 111 12.60 -12.18 0.21
CA GLU A 111 12.28 -12.94 1.43
C GLU A 111 11.13 -12.30 2.21
N THR A 112 11.04 -10.96 2.19
CA THR A 112 9.92 -10.25 2.81
C THR A 112 8.64 -10.46 2.04
N LEU A 113 8.72 -10.47 0.70
CA LEU A 113 7.58 -10.76 -0.16
C LEU A 113 7.09 -12.20 0.03
N ASP A 114 7.98 -13.18 0.19
CA ASP A 114 7.63 -14.58 0.49
C ASP A 114 6.82 -14.70 1.79
N ILE A 115 7.23 -13.99 2.84
CA ILE A 115 6.52 -13.97 4.14
C ILE A 115 5.13 -13.37 3.97
N ILE A 116 5.01 -12.26 3.24
CA ILE A 116 3.72 -11.58 2.99
C ILE A 116 2.78 -12.51 2.24
N LEU A 117 3.23 -13.06 1.11
CA LEU A 117 2.41 -13.93 0.26
C LEU A 117 2.03 -15.21 0.98
N GLY A 118 2.99 -15.86 1.66
CA GLY A 118 2.74 -17.07 2.43
C GLY A 118 1.73 -16.86 3.55
N ASN A 119 1.82 -15.75 4.28
CA ASN A 119 0.87 -15.43 5.36
C ASN A 119 -0.52 -15.12 4.82
N TYR A 120 -0.64 -14.40 3.70
CA TYR A 120 -1.92 -14.05 3.12
C TYR A 120 -2.68 -15.31 2.63
N LEU A 121 -2.01 -16.20 1.91
CA LEU A 121 -2.62 -17.42 1.39
C LEU A 121 -3.02 -18.40 2.50
N LYS A 122 -2.20 -18.52 3.56
CA LYS A 122 -2.54 -19.34 4.73
C LYS A 122 -3.81 -18.83 5.42
N LYS A 123 -4.01 -17.51 5.47
CA LYS A 123 -5.20 -16.88 6.04
C LYS A 123 -6.46 -17.16 5.23
N GLU A 124 -6.37 -17.35 3.91
CA GLU A 124 -7.53 -17.80 3.11
C GLU A 124 -7.91 -19.25 3.41
N THR A 125 -6.93 -20.11 3.70
CA THR A 125 -7.15 -21.56 3.90
C THR A 125 -7.58 -21.94 5.30
N ALA A 126 -7.39 -21.08 6.30
CA ALA A 126 -7.59 -21.41 7.70
C ALA A 126 -8.29 -20.28 8.46
N ASP A 127 -9.34 -20.61 9.22
CA ASP A 127 -10.06 -19.73 10.16
C ASP A 127 -9.22 -19.45 11.43
N VAL A 128 -7.92 -19.19 11.25
CA VAL A 128 -6.94 -19.15 12.33
C VAL A 128 -6.73 -17.71 12.80
N LYS A 129 -7.09 -17.49 14.07
CA LYS A 129 -6.68 -16.34 14.86
C LYS A 129 -5.15 -16.39 15.07
N GLN A 130 -4.47 -15.25 14.85
CA GLN A 130 -3.03 -14.95 15.07
C GLN A 130 -2.12 -15.39 13.92
N THR A 131 -1.24 -14.57 13.33
CA THR A 131 -0.65 -13.26 13.64
C THR A 131 -0.90 -12.31 12.46
N SER A 132 -1.88 -11.43 12.58
CA SER A 132 -2.19 -10.49 11.49
C SER A 132 -1.09 -9.45 11.37
N VAL A 133 -0.53 -9.29 10.16
CA VAL A 133 0.14 -8.03 9.78
C VAL A 133 -0.83 -6.90 10.13
N SER A 134 -0.47 -6.09 11.13
CA SER A 134 -1.37 -5.05 11.62
C SER A 134 -1.58 -4.00 10.53
N THR A 135 -2.83 -3.69 10.25
CA THR A 135 -3.17 -2.60 9.33
C THR A 135 -2.74 -1.28 9.95
N LEU A 136 -2.08 -0.45 9.14
CA LEU A 136 -1.69 0.90 9.50
C LEU A 136 -2.92 1.67 10.00
N SER A 137 -2.85 2.11 11.25
CA SER A 137 -3.91 2.85 11.91
C SER A 137 -3.36 4.04 12.67
N LEU A 138 -4.00 5.19 12.51
CA LEU A 138 -3.69 6.41 13.24
C LEU A 138 -4.78 6.70 14.26
N SER A 139 -4.43 7.31 15.38
CA SER A 139 -5.44 7.91 16.26
C SER A 139 -6.07 9.13 15.59
N ARG A 140 -7.22 9.59 16.10
CA ARG A 140 -7.84 10.84 15.63
C ARG A 140 -6.86 12.02 15.67
N THR A 141 -6.12 12.14 16.77
CA THR A 141 -5.11 13.20 16.96
C THR A 141 -3.96 13.07 15.97
N GLU A 142 -3.44 11.86 15.74
CA GLU A 142 -2.39 11.62 14.75
C GLU A 142 -2.86 11.91 13.33
N SER A 143 -4.09 11.52 12.98
CA SER A 143 -4.67 11.79 11.65
C SER A 143 -4.86 13.29 11.42
N SER A 144 -5.45 14.01 12.38
CA SER A 144 -5.62 15.47 12.29
C SER A 144 -4.26 16.17 12.17
N MET A 145 -3.30 15.79 13.02
CA MET A 145 -1.95 16.34 12.96
C MET A 145 -1.26 16.05 11.64
N LEU A 146 -1.40 14.83 11.12
CA LEU A 146 -0.80 14.44 9.87
C LEU A 146 -1.33 15.32 8.74
N LYS A 147 -2.64 15.56 8.66
CA LYS A 147 -3.24 16.49 7.67
C LYS A 147 -2.62 17.88 7.72
N MET A 148 -2.51 18.48 8.91
CA MET A 148 -1.86 19.79 9.07
C MET A 148 -0.36 19.75 8.72
N TRP A 149 0.33 18.67 9.06
CA TRP A 149 1.75 18.52 8.75
C TRP A 149 1.99 18.33 7.24
N MET A 150 1.08 17.65 6.55
CA MET A 150 1.09 17.47 5.10
C MET A 150 0.70 18.73 4.35
N SER A 151 -0.10 19.63 4.94
CA SER A 151 -0.37 20.97 4.39
C SER A 151 0.75 21.99 4.63
N GLY A 152 1.90 21.55 5.14
CA GLY A 152 3.09 22.38 5.31
C GLY A 152 3.18 23.10 6.66
N GLN A 153 2.23 22.91 7.58
CA GLN A 153 2.26 23.61 8.85
C GLN A 153 3.45 23.19 9.75
N GLY A 154 4.02 24.19 10.42
CA GLY A 154 5.10 24.02 11.39
C GLY A 154 4.61 23.48 12.74
N THR A 155 5.54 23.07 13.60
CA THR A 155 5.20 22.52 14.93
C THR A 155 4.41 23.51 15.79
N ILE A 156 4.76 24.80 15.77
CA ILE A 156 4.08 25.84 16.55
C ILE A 156 2.66 26.07 16.04
N GLN A 157 2.48 26.24 14.73
CA GLN A 157 1.15 26.40 14.11
C GLN A 157 0.21 25.24 14.45
N ILE A 158 0.70 24.00 14.36
CA ILE A 158 -0.05 22.80 14.74
C ILE A 158 -0.37 22.81 16.24
N SER A 159 0.59 23.22 17.07
CA SER A 159 0.42 23.35 18.53
C SER A 159 -0.76 24.25 18.86
N ASP A 160 -0.79 25.43 18.24
CA ASP A 160 -1.79 26.47 18.47
C ASP A 160 -3.17 26.03 17.95
N GLN A 161 -3.24 25.49 16.72
CA GLN A 161 -4.49 25.03 16.12
C GLN A 161 -5.11 23.83 16.85
N MET A 162 -4.28 22.91 17.37
CA MET A 162 -4.76 21.75 18.11
C MET A 162 -4.94 22.01 19.61
N ASN A 163 -4.55 23.19 20.11
CA ASN A 163 -4.51 23.52 21.53
C ASN A 163 -3.76 22.47 22.38
N ILE A 164 -2.57 22.05 21.93
CA ILE A 164 -1.67 21.13 22.64
C ILE A 164 -0.27 21.72 22.75
N LYS A 165 0.59 21.16 23.60
CA LYS A 165 1.99 21.62 23.73
C LYS A 165 2.82 21.21 22.52
N ALA A 166 3.79 22.04 22.11
CA ALA A 166 4.69 21.75 21.00
C ALA A 166 5.46 20.43 21.18
N LYS A 167 5.82 20.08 22.43
CA LYS A 167 6.41 18.77 22.77
C LYS A 167 5.50 17.58 22.42
N THR A 168 4.19 17.75 22.60
CA THR A 168 3.17 16.75 22.27
C THR A 168 3.06 16.60 20.75
N VAL A 169 3.15 17.70 20.00
CA VAL A 169 3.25 17.67 18.53
C VAL A 169 4.45 16.85 18.07
N SER A 170 5.63 17.10 18.63
CA SER A 170 6.84 16.32 18.33
C SER A 170 6.69 14.83 18.66
N SER A 171 6.04 14.50 19.78
CA SER A 171 5.75 13.11 20.16
C SER A 171 4.84 12.40 19.15
N HIS A 172 3.74 13.04 18.74
CA HIS A 172 2.84 12.48 17.72
C HIS A 172 3.53 12.33 16.36
N LYS A 173 4.39 13.28 15.93
CA LYS A 173 5.23 13.11 14.74
C LYS A 173 6.12 11.87 14.85
N GLY A 174 6.70 11.62 16.02
CA GLY A 174 7.48 10.41 16.31
C GLY A 174 6.65 9.13 16.21
N ASN A 175 5.41 9.14 16.73
CA ASN A 175 4.50 8.00 16.63
C ASN A 175 4.08 7.70 15.19
N ILE A 176 3.76 8.74 14.40
CA ILE A 176 3.45 8.60 12.97
C ILE A 176 4.64 7.99 12.23
N LYS A 177 5.87 8.50 12.45
CA LYS A 177 7.11 7.95 11.86
C LYS A 177 7.28 6.46 12.19
N ARG A 178 7.04 6.06 13.45
CA ARG A 178 7.13 4.66 13.88
C ARG A 178 6.08 3.78 13.20
N LYS A 179 4.84 4.27 13.06
CA LYS A 179 3.73 3.54 12.43
C LYS A 179 3.92 3.38 10.91
N ILE A 180 4.41 4.41 10.23
CA ILE A 180 4.74 4.39 8.79
C ILE A 180 6.12 3.76 8.54
N LYS A 181 6.88 3.47 9.60
CA LYS A 181 8.20 2.84 9.58
C LYS A 181 9.25 3.62 8.77
N THR A 182 9.23 4.94 8.87
CA THR A 182 10.23 5.79 8.21
C THR A 182 10.38 7.14 8.91
N HIS A 183 11.59 7.67 8.87
CA HIS A 183 11.88 9.03 9.32
C HIS A 183 11.79 10.06 8.19
N ASN A 184 11.70 9.60 6.93
CA ASN A 184 11.70 10.45 5.76
C ASN A 184 10.30 11.06 5.53
N LYS A 185 10.21 12.39 5.63
CA LYS A 185 8.95 13.13 5.45
C LYS A 185 8.35 12.93 4.05
N GLN A 186 9.19 12.79 3.02
CA GLN A 186 8.73 12.59 1.64
C GLN A 186 8.04 11.24 1.46
N VAL A 187 8.57 10.18 2.07
CA VAL A 187 7.91 8.85 2.08
C VAL A 187 6.57 8.93 2.82
N ILE A 188 6.54 9.58 3.99
CA ILE A 188 5.29 9.76 4.74
C ILE A 188 4.25 10.47 3.89
N TYR A 189 4.62 11.58 3.25
CA TYR A 189 3.72 12.35 2.39
C TYR A 189 3.19 11.50 1.24
N HIS A 190 4.08 10.77 0.59
CA HIS A 190 3.72 9.98 -0.56
C HIS A 190 2.84 8.78 -0.20
N VAL A 191 3.14 8.05 0.88
CA VAL A 191 2.29 6.96 1.39
C VAL A 191 0.89 7.46 1.72
N VAL A 192 0.78 8.63 2.36
CA VAL A 192 -0.52 9.22 2.70
C VAL A 192 -1.32 9.53 1.43
N ARG A 193 -0.70 10.22 0.47
CA ARG A 193 -1.33 10.57 -0.80
C ARG A 193 -1.75 9.33 -1.59
N LEU A 194 -0.85 8.34 -1.68
CA LEU A 194 -1.13 7.09 -2.38
C LEU A 194 -2.30 6.35 -1.71
N ALA A 195 -2.30 6.24 -0.37
CA ALA A 195 -3.40 5.64 0.37
C ALA A 195 -4.73 6.38 0.15
N GLU A 196 -4.74 7.70 -0.01
CA GLU A 196 -5.93 8.48 -0.37
C GLU A 196 -6.42 8.19 -1.79
N ASN A 197 -5.51 7.95 -2.74
CA ASN A 197 -5.86 7.63 -4.12
C ASN A 197 -6.41 6.21 -4.30
N VAL A 198 -5.87 5.23 -3.57
CA VAL A 198 -6.31 3.83 -3.67
C VAL A 198 -7.34 3.41 -2.61
N THR A 199 -7.61 4.24 -1.61
CA THR A 199 -8.60 3.97 -0.56
C THR A 199 -9.36 5.23 -0.12
N SER A 200 -9.95 5.24 1.07
CA SER A 200 -10.52 6.43 1.72
C SER A 200 -9.50 7.14 2.64
N GLY A 201 -8.20 6.93 2.43
CA GLY A 201 -7.11 7.41 3.28
C GLY A 201 -6.66 6.38 4.34
N ILE A 202 -5.72 6.75 5.21
CA ILE A 202 -5.26 5.87 6.29
C ILE A 202 -6.38 5.64 7.30
N PHE A 203 -6.54 4.39 7.77
CA PHE A 203 -7.56 4.05 8.76
C PHE A 203 -7.35 4.83 10.07
N VAL A 204 -8.43 5.44 10.57
CA VAL A 204 -8.43 6.18 11.83
C VAL A 204 -9.12 5.35 12.90
N ASN A 205 -8.37 4.98 13.94
CA ASN A 205 -8.91 4.30 15.09
C ASN A 205 -9.76 5.29 15.92
N MET A 206 -11.06 5.00 16.02
CA MET A 206 -12.01 5.84 16.76
C MET A 206 -12.11 5.51 18.25
N ARG A 207 -11.44 4.43 18.70
CA ARG A 207 -11.32 4.08 20.12
C ARG A 207 -10.48 5.09 20.88
#